data_AF-A0A1R0WJ95-F1
#
_entry.id   AF-A0A1R0WJ95-F1
#
_cell.length_a   1.000
_cell.length_b   1.000
_cell.length_c   1.000
_cell.angle_alpha   90.00
_cell.angle_beta   90.00
_cell.angle_gamma   90.00
#
_symmetry.space_group_name_H-M   'P 1'
#
loop_
_entity.id
_entity.type
_entity.pdbx_description
1 polymer ?
#
loop_
_entity_poly.entity_id
_entity_poly.type
_entity_poly.pdbx_seq_one_letter_code
_entity_poly.pdbx_strand_id
1 'polypeptide(L)'
;MRYIALVKGLDPHIEEEVTLEVQGIEFTGFAFICPYEVEVGKKYPVSIGFTILDGLEIRELCDSKKELERIGTSYNYYIRGVLNEDSIDAGIIISDDDEYFANYPDLIGKAVEFQVDRINVEFLMD
;
A
#
# COMPACT_ATOMS: atom_id res chain seq x y z
N MET A 1 7.92 -5.18 -4.21
CA MET A 1 7.71 -6.59 -3.74
C MET A 1 6.55 -7.24 -4.52
N ARG A 2 6.58 -8.56 -4.81
CA ARG A 2 5.48 -9.30 -5.46
C ARG A 2 4.68 -10.12 -4.43
N TYR A 3 3.36 -9.99 -4.45
CA TYR A 3 2.41 -10.75 -3.64
C TYR A 3 1.44 -11.54 -4.51
N ILE A 4 0.79 -12.55 -3.91
CA ILE A 4 -0.44 -13.12 -4.44
C ILE A 4 -1.60 -12.55 -3.59
N ALA A 5 -2.40 -11.67 -4.19
CA ALA A 5 -3.52 -11.00 -3.54
C ALA A 5 -4.84 -11.67 -3.91
N LEU A 6 -5.74 -11.82 -2.94
CA LEU A 6 -7.13 -12.20 -3.18
C LEU A 6 -7.96 -10.96 -3.49
N VAL A 7 -8.69 -10.95 -4.60
CA VAL A 7 -9.63 -9.87 -4.93
C VAL A 7 -10.89 -10.05 -4.09
N LYS A 8 -11.18 -9.08 -3.22
CA LYS A 8 -12.31 -9.09 -2.29
C LYS A 8 -13.49 -8.26 -2.80
N GLY A 9 -13.20 -7.22 -3.58
CA GLY A 9 -14.19 -6.33 -4.16
C GLY A 9 -13.64 -5.53 -5.32
N LEU A 10 -14.55 -5.15 -6.22
CA LEU A 10 -14.33 -4.23 -7.33
C LEU A 10 -15.47 -3.21 -7.28
N ASP A 11 -15.18 -1.94 -7.56
CA ASP A 11 -16.22 -0.91 -7.60
C ASP A 11 -16.85 -0.84 -9.01
N PRO A 12 -18.18 -0.86 -9.15
CA PRO A 12 -18.84 -0.82 -10.46
C PRO A 12 -18.85 0.58 -11.11
N HIS A 13 -18.47 1.62 -10.38
CA HIS A 13 -18.44 3.02 -10.86
C HIS A 13 -17.01 3.57 -11.00
N ILE A 14 -16.03 2.97 -10.32
CA ILE A 14 -14.61 3.34 -10.39
C ILE A 14 -13.82 2.10 -10.80
N GLU A 15 -13.47 2.01 -12.08
CA GLU A 15 -12.83 0.84 -12.69
C GLU A 15 -11.50 0.48 -12.01
N GLU A 16 -10.74 1.49 -11.57
CA GLU A 16 -9.44 1.28 -10.94
C GLU A 16 -9.55 0.87 -9.47
N GLU A 17 -10.69 1.07 -8.80
CA GLU A 17 -10.83 0.76 -7.39
C GLU A 17 -10.94 -0.75 -7.15
N VAL A 18 -10.01 -1.28 -6.35
CA VAL A 18 -9.98 -2.68 -5.97
C VAL A 18 -9.79 -2.83 -4.46
N THR A 19 -10.54 -3.76 -3.85
CA THR A 19 -10.28 -4.21 -2.48
C THR A 19 -9.57 -5.56 -2.53
N LEU A 20 -8.41 -5.63 -1.91
CA LEU A 20 -7.53 -6.79 -1.90
C LEU A 20 -7.29 -7.28 -0.48
N GLU A 21 -7.01 -8.57 -0.36
CA GLU A 21 -6.46 -9.18 0.85
C GLU A 21 -5.10 -9.82 0.53
N VAL A 22 -4.08 -9.41 1.29
CA VAL A 22 -2.72 -9.95 1.22
C VAL A 22 -2.28 -10.32 2.63
N GLN A 23 -1.90 -11.59 2.83
CA GLN A 23 -1.44 -12.10 4.13
C GLN A 23 -2.41 -11.79 5.31
N GLY A 24 -3.71 -11.76 5.03
CA GLY A 24 -4.75 -11.44 6.03
C GLY A 24 -4.97 -9.94 6.27
N ILE A 25 -4.23 -9.07 5.59
CA ILE A 25 -4.43 -7.61 5.60
C ILE A 25 -5.33 -7.24 4.43
N GLU A 26 -6.50 -6.68 4.73
CA GLU A 26 -7.44 -6.16 3.74
C GLU A 26 -7.26 -4.65 3.55
N PHE A 27 -7.19 -4.18 2.31
CA PHE A 27 -7.09 -2.77 1.98
C PHE A 27 -7.74 -2.46 0.63
N THR A 28 -8.14 -1.19 0.45
CA THR A 28 -8.63 -0.66 -0.82
C THR A 28 -7.50 0.13 -1.49
N GLY A 29 -7.24 -0.14 -2.76
CA GLY A 29 -6.23 0.56 -3.56
C GLY A 29 -6.70 0.82 -4.99
N PHE A 30 -5.83 1.42 -5.78
CA PHE A 30 -6.09 1.78 -7.17
C PHE A 30 -5.19 1.00 -8.13
N ALA A 31 -5.81 0.24 -9.03
CA ALA A 31 -5.18 -0.65 -10.00
C ALA A 31 -4.96 0.02 -11.37
N PHE A 32 -4.13 1.07 -11.44
CA PHE A 32 -3.86 1.80 -12.69
C PHE A 32 -3.19 0.93 -13.76
N ILE A 33 -2.42 -0.07 -13.35
CA ILE A 33 -1.80 -1.04 -14.25
C ILE A 33 -2.50 -2.38 -14.06
N CYS A 34 -3.39 -2.72 -15.00
CA CYS A 34 -4.13 -3.97 -14.99
C CYS A 34 -4.16 -4.56 -16.42
N PRO A 35 -3.27 -5.51 -16.76
CA PRO A 35 -3.14 -6.01 -18.14
C PRO A 35 -4.22 -7.03 -18.53
N TYR A 36 -5.11 -7.40 -17.61
CA TYR A 36 -6.16 -8.40 -17.81
C TYR A 36 -7.36 -8.13 -16.89
N GLU A 37 -8.49 -8.75 -17.20
CA GLU A 37 -9.68 -8.68 -16.34
C GLU A 37 -9.47 -9.48 -15.04
N VAL A 38 -9.87 -8.89 -13.92
CA VAL A 38 -9.78 -9.48 -12.58
C VAL A 38 -11.16 -9.79 -12.04
N GLU A 39 -11.28 -10.89 -11.30
CA GLU A 39 -12.55 -11.36 -10.76
C GLU A 39 -12.50 -11.48 -9.24
N VAL A 40 -13.59 -11.05 -8.58
CA VAL A 40 -13.76 -11.21 -7.14
C VAL A 40 -13.69 -12.70 -6.76
N GLY A 41 -12.96 -13.00 -5.69
CA GLY A 41 -12.73 -14.36 -5.20
C GLY A 41 -11.54 -15.08 -5.84
N LYS A 42 -10.92 -14.52 -6.89
CA LYS A 42 -9.70 -15.05 -7.49
C LYS A 42 -8.44 -14.39 -6.93
N LYS A 43 -7.30 -15.03 -7.14
CA LYS A 43 -5.99 -14.58 -6.68
C LYS A 43 -5.08 -14.23 -7.84
N TYR A 44 -4.36 -13.12 -7.72
CA TYR A 44 -3.49 -12.60 -8.78
C TYR A 44 -2.17 -12.08 -8.22
N PRO A 45 -1.09 -12.12 -9.01
CA PRO A 45 0.16 -11.49 -8.64
C PRO A 45 0.05 -9.96 -8.68
N VAL A 46 0.48 -9.29 -7.62
CA VAL A 46 0.46 -7.82 -7.53
C VAL A 46 1.75 -7.26 -6.93
N SER A 47 2.09 -6.02 -7.27
CA SER A 47 2.94 -5.13 -6.48
C SER A 47 2.07 -4.05 -5.80
N ILE A 48 2.59 -3.51 -4.70
CA ILE A 48 1.88 -2.52 -3.87
C ILE A 48 2.83 -1.35 -3.63
N GLY A 49 2.33 -0.15 -3.88
CA GLY A 49 2.98 1.13 -3.63
C GLY A 49 1.97 2.14 -3.08
N PHE A 50 2.29 3.43 -3.14
CA PHE A 50 1.40 4.49 -2.68
C PHE A 50 1.62 5.79 -3.47
N THR A 51 0.68 6.74 -3.33
CA THR A 51 0.84 8.11 -3.85
C THR A 51 0.64 9.12 -2.72
N ILE A 52 1.45 10.18 -2.75
CA ILE A 52 1.32 11.36 -1.89
C ILE A 52 1.29 12.61 -2.76
N LEU A 53 0.31 13.48 -2.56
CA LEU A 53 0.11 14.71 -3.34
C LEU A 53 0.75 15.93 -2.69
N ASP A 54 0.67 16.04 -1.36
CA ASP A 54 1.07 17.24 -0.60
C ASP A 54 2.42 17.08 0.15
N GLY A 55 3.24 16.13 -0.28
CA GLY A 55 4.54 15.80 0.34
C GLY A 55 4.44 14.87 1.54
N LEU A 56 5.50 14.09 1.78
CA LEU A 56 5.53 13.10 2.85
C LEU A 56 5.78 13.76 4.21
N GLU A 57 4.83 13.59 5.14
CA GLU A 57 5.06 13.83 6.56
C GLU A 57 5.16 12.48 7.29
N ILE A 58 6.34 12.17 7.81
CA ILE A 58 6.65 10.91 8.48
C ILE A 58 7.16 11.17 9.90
N ARG A 59 6.72 10.35 10.85
CA ARG A 59 7.13 10.43 12.26
C ARG A 59 7.55 9.08 12.81
N GLU A 60 8.54 9.09 13.69
CA GLU A 60 8.95 7.90 14.45
C GLU A 60 7.88 7.52 15.49
N LEU A 61 7.66 6.22 15.66
CA LEU A 61 6.80 5.64 16.69
C LEU A 61 7.64 4.97 17.78
N CYS A 62 7.19 5.07 19.03
CA CYS A 62 7.79 4.34 20.14
C CYS A 62 7.46 2.83 20.10
N ASP A 63 6.32 2.46 19.52
CA ASP A 63 5.84 1.08 19.45
C ASP A 63 6.00 0.52 18.03
N SER A 64 6.39 -0.75 17.93
CA SER A 64 6.57 -1.46 16.66
C SER A 64 5.25 -1.97 16.07
N LYS A 65 4.28 -1.08 15.89
CA LYS A 65 2.98 -1.42 15.30
C LYS A 65 3.12 -1.52 13.77
N LYS A 66 2.53 -2.58 13.19
CA LYS A 66 2.43 -2.82 11.75
C LYS A 66 0.96 -2.83 11.36
N GLU A 67 0.54 -1.89 10.53
CA GLU A 67 -0.88 -1.69 10.23
C GLU A 67 -1.11 -0.83 8.99
N LEU A 68 -2.21 -1.10 8.29
CA LEU A 68 -2.84 -0.19 7.34
C LEU A 68 -4.19 0.23 7.90
N GLU A 69 -4.37 1.52 8.17
CA GLU A 69 -5.62 2.07 8.70
C GLU A 69 -6.21 3.07 7.70
N ARG A 70 -7.38 2.74 7.14
CA ARG A 70 -8.12 3.65 6.25
C ARG A 70 -8.71 4.81 7.05
N ILE A 71 -8.56 6.03 6.55
CA ILE A 71 -9.04 7.24 7.22
C ILE A 71 -10.48 7.52 6.77
N GLY A 72 -11.45 7.17 7.63
CA GLY A 72 -12.87 7.41 7.38
C GLY A 72 -13.35 6.70 6.11
N THR A 73 -13.98 7.44 5.19
CA THR A 73 -14.47 6.93 3.90
C THR A 73 -13.63 7.38 2.71
N SER A 74 -12.54 8.12 2.91
CA SER A 74 -11.65 8.53 1.83
C SER A 74 -10.72 7.37 1.41
N TYR A 75 -9.79 7.60 0.49
CA TYR A 75 -8.76 6.63 0.11
C TYR A 75 -7.45 6.81 0.87
N ASN A 76 -7.40 7.78 1.79
CA ASN A 76 -6.22 8.04 2.59
C ASN A 76 -6.01 6.90 3.59
N TYR A 77 -4.76 6.57 3.83
CA TYR A 77 -4.35 5.58 4.81
C TYR A 77 -3.28 6.16 5.74
N TYR A 78 -3.35 5.79 7.02
CA TYR A 78 -2.16 5.72 7.85
C TYR A 78 -1.44 4.40 7.58
N ILE A 79 -0.17 4.48 7.22
CA ILE A 79 0.72 3.33 7.08
C ILE A 79 1.67 3.33 8.28
N ARG A 80 1.70 2.22 9.02
CA ARG A 80 2.57 2.02 10.18
C ARG A 80 3.40 0.78 9.98
N GLY A 81 4.70 0.89 10.22
CA GLY A 81 5.61 -0.23 9.97
C GLY A 81 7.06 0.12 10.20
N VAL A 82 7.96 -0.80 9.83
CA VAL A 82 9.41 -0.58 9.90
C VAL A 82 9.88 -0.04 8.56
N LEU A 83 10.51 1.13 8.56
CA LEU A 83 11.02 1.80 7.37
C LEU A 83 12.30 1.12 6.86
N ASN A 84 12.37 0.83 5.57
CA ASN A 84 13.57 0.41 4.85
C ASN A 84 13.94 1.48 3.82
N GLU A 85 15.06 1.31 3.11
CA GLU A 85 15.58 2.32 2.17
C GLU A 85 14.59 2.67 1.03
N ASP A 86 13.84 1.68 0.56
CA ASP A 86 12.96 1.78 -0.63
C ASP A 86 11.52 1.28 -0.36
N SER A 87 11.20 1.00 0.91
CA SER A 87 9.96 0.33 1.25
C SER A 87 9.62 0.44 2.74
N ILE A 88 8.39 0.12 3.10
CA ILE A 88 7.98 -0.05 4.49
C ILE A 88 7.37 -1.42 4.73
N ASP A 89 7.76 -2.07 5.82
CA ASP A 89 7.15 -3.30 6.31
C ASP A 89 6.01 -2.99 7.30
N ALA A 90 4.80 -2.89 6.76
CA ALA A 90 3.55 -2.66 7.50
C ALA A 90 2.79 -3.95 7.81
N GLY A 91 3.49 -5.09 7.85
CA GLY A 91 2.90 -6.44 7.84
C GLY A 91 2.79 -7.01 6.43
N ILE A 92 2.71 -6.11 5.45
CA ILE A 92 3.09 -6.32 4.06
C ILE A 92 4.11 -5.24 3.68
N ILE A 93 5.08 -5.61 2.85
CA ILE A 93 6.02 -4.67 2.21
C ILE A 93 5.30 -3.83 1.17
N ILE A 94 5.33 -2.51 1.34
CA ILE A 94 4.83 -1.52 0.37
C ILE A 94 6.03 -0.75 -0.16
N SER A 95 6.14 -0.64 -1.48
CA SER A 95 7.28 -0.02 -2.17
C SER A 95 7.11 1.49 -2.24
N ASP A 96 8.22 2.21 -2.14
CA ASP A 96 8.30 3.65 -2.36
C ASP A 96 8.89 3.92 -3.74
N ASP A 97 8.02 3.90 -4.75
CA ASP A 97 8.41 4.00 -6.16
C ASP A 97 8.86 5.44 -6.55
N ASP A 98 8.50 6.44 -5.73
CA ASP A 98 8.81 7.86 -5.94
C ASP A 98 10.01 8.35 -5.07
N GLU A 99 10.70 7.43 -4.39
CA GLU A 99 11.90 7.67 -3.57
C GLU A 99 11.71 8.71 -2.43
N TYR A 100 10.51 8.82 -1.85
CA TYR A 100 10.25 9.71 -0.71
C TYR A 100 11.17 9.42 0.51
N PHE A 101 11.43 8.15 0.82
CA PHE A 101 12.17 7.69 2.00
C PHE A 101 13.65 8.04 1.96
N ALA A 102 14.21 8.30 0.77
CA ALA A 102 15.60 8.77 0.61
C ALA A 102 15.86 10.09 1.37
N ASN A 103 14.81 10.88 1.64
CA ASN A 103 14.90 12.12 2.42
C ASN A 103 14.94 11.89 3.94
N TYR A 104 14.79 10.65 4.41
CA TYR A 104 14.68 10.29 5.84
C TYR A 104 15.65 9.16 6.26
N PRO A 105 16.96 9.26 5.98
CA PRO A 105 17.92 8.21 6.31
C PRO A 105 17.99 7.91 7.83
N ASP A 106 17.74 8.91 8.68
CA ASP A 106 17.74 8.75 10.15
C ASP A 106 16.55 7.93 10.69
N LEU A 107 15.56 7.62 9.85
CA LEU A 107 14.39 6.81 10.20
C LEU A 107 14.49 5.36 9.71
N ILE A 108 15.51 5.02 8.92
CA ILE A 108 15.69 3.66 8.41
C ILE A 108 15.90 2.67 9.57
N GLY A 109 15.19 1.54 9.51
CA GLY A 109 15.15 0.51 10.53
C GLY A 109 14.26 0.84 11.73
N LYS A 110 13.61 2.01 11.77
CA LYS A 110 12.72 2.42 12.86
C LYS A 110 11.26 2.16 12.54
N ALA A 111 10.47 2.03 13.60
CA ALA A 111 9.01 2.04 13.48
C ALA A 111 8.54 3.48 13.19
N VAL A 112 7.71 3.65 12.18
CA VAL A 112 7.25 4.96 11.72
C VAL A 112 5.75 4.93 11.38
N GLU A 113 5.16 6.11 11.31
CA GLU A 113 3.84 6.36 10.75
C GLU A 113 3.92 7.50 9.73
N PHE A 114 3.20 7.36 8.64
CA PHE A 114 2.90 8.45 7.72
C PHE A 114 1.53 8.26 7.09
N GLN A 115 1.00 9.35 6.53
CA GLN A 115 -0.24 9.34 5.78
C GLN A 115 0.05 9.29 4.27
N VAL A 116 -0.74 8.52 3.53
CA VAL A 116 -0.76 8.53 2.07
C VAL A 116 -2.13 8.95 1.55
N ASP A 117 -2.19 9.42 0.31
CA ASP A 117 -3.46 9.78 -0.34
C ASP A 117 -4.20 8.55 -0.86
N ARG A 118 -3.46 7.56 -1.34
CA ARG A 118 -3.99 6.27 -1.79
C ARG A 118 -2.90 5.21 -1.84
N ILE A 119 -3.33 3.97 -1.72
CA ILE A 119 -2.51 2.79 -2.01
C ILE A 119 -2.62 2.50 -3.51
N ASN A 120 -1.47 2.29 -4.16
CA ASN A 120 -1.40 1.88 -5.56
C ASN A 120 -1.21 0.37 -5.64
N VAL A 121 -1.87 -0.23 -6.62
CA VAL A 121 -1.77 -1.65 -6.94
C VAL A 121 -1.41 -1.78 -8.41
N GLU A 122 -0.48 -2.66 -8.72
CA GLU A 122 -0.25 -3.07 -10.10
C GLU A 122 -0.48 -4.58 -10.19
N PHE A 123 -1.37 -4.99 -11.09
CA PHE A 123 -1.54 -6.39 -11.43
C PHE A 123 -0.44 -6.79 -12.41
N LEU A 124 0.31 -7.83 -12.04
CA LEU A 124 1.46 -8.27 -12.79
C LEU A 124 1.06 -9.38 -13.77
N MET A 125 1.75 -9.46 -14.90
CA MET A 125 1.70 -10.67 -15.73
C MET A 125 2.44 -11.80 -15.02
N ASP A 126 1.93 -13.03 -15.14
CA ASP A 126 2.62 -14.22 -14.62
C ASP A 126 3.95 -14.50 -15.32
#